data_AF-M5UJ50-F1
#
_entry.id   AF-M5UJ50-F1
#
_cell.length_a   1.000
_cell.length_b   1.000
_cell.length_c   1.000
_cell.angle_alpha   90.00
_cell.angle_beta   90.00
_cell.angle_gamma   90.00
#
_symmetry.space_group_name_H-M   'P 1'
#
loop_
_entity.id
_entity.type
_entity.pdbx_description
1 polymer ?
#
loop_
_entity_poly.entity_id
_entity_poly.type
_entity_poly.pdbx_seq_one_letter_code
_entity_poly.pdbx_strand_id
1 'polypeptide(L)'
;MSTAILLAEATESRFAPLFEETGIALAVMGMVVVFLALIVLITIISLFPVAMAVIEKILPESSHHAAAPKKTPKPAAPVADDGAIPGHILAIIAAAVAEAEPGPVRIVRTRQLTTSELAWTLEGRIRHHASHRLQTRNR
;
A
#
# COMPACT_ATOMS: atom_id res chain seq x y z
N MET A 1 54.36 -15.31 -0.13
CA MET A 1 53.52 -15.17 1.09
C MET A 1 53.69 -13.80 1.76
N SER A 2 54.87 -13.15 1.70
CA SER A 2 55.08 -11.78 2.23
C SER A 2 54.36 -10.65 1.50
N THR A 3 54.08 -10.77 0.19
CA THR A 3 53.47 -9.68 -0.60
C THR A 3 51.98 -9.46 -0.29
N ALA A 4 51.25 -10.51 0.10
CA ALA A 4 49.84 -10.40 0.47
C ALA A 4 49.63 -9.72 1.83
N ILE A 5 50.57 -9.92 2.77
CA ILE A 5 50.53 -9.31 4.10
C ILE A 5 50.83 -7.81 4.02
N LEU A 6 51.79 -7.40 3.18
CA LEU A 6 52.08 -5.98 2.94
C LEU A 6 50.92 -5.23 2.26
N LEU A 7 50.18 -5.89 1.36
CA LEU A 7 48.98 -5.29 0.77
C LEU A 7 47.86 -5.11 1.80
N ALA A 8 47.69 -6.04 2.73
CA ALA A 8 46.68 -5.92 3.79
C ALA A 8 47.01 -4.76 4.75
N GLU A 9 48.26 -4.65 5.23
CA GLU A 9 48.68 -3.53 6.10
C GLU A 9 48.60 -2.17 5.39
N ALA A 10 48.96 -2.10 4.10
CA ALA A 10 48.86 -0.86 3.31
C ALA A 10 47.39 -0.43 3.08
N THR A 11 46.47 -1.39 3.05
CA THR A 11 45.05 -1.12 2.90
C THR A 11 44.46 -0.58 4.20
N GLU A 12 44.79 -1.21 5.33
CA GLU A 12 44.31 -0.80 6.65
C GLU A 12 44.81 0.60 7.05
N SER A 13 46.08 0.90 6.80
CA SER A 13 46.69 2.22 7.04
C SER A 13 46.15 3.33 6.11
N ARG A 14 45.72 2.99 4.89
CA ARG A 14 45.06 3.92 3.96
C ARG A 14 43.67 4.31 4.43
N PHE A 15 42.95 3.41 5.09
CA PHE A 15 41.57 3.63 5.55
C PHE A 15 41.47 4.10 7.00
N ALA A 16 42.51 3.90 7.82
CA ALA A 16 42.60 4.42 9.19
C ALA A 16 42.24 5.92 9.32
N PRO A 17 42.80 6.86 8.51
CA PRO A 17 42.44 8.28 8.61
C PRO A 17 41.00 8.60 8.17
N LEU A 18 40.38 7.74 7.35
CA LEU A 18 38.97 7.89 6.94
C LEU A 18 38.01 7.51 8.07
N PHE A 19 38.41 6.62 8.98
CA PHE A 19 37.59 6.17 10.10
C PHE A 19 37.85 6.92 11.41
N GLU A 20 39.08 7.37 11.67
CA GLU A 20 39.46 8.02 12.95
C GLU A 20 38.95 9.46 13.08
N GLU A 21 39.01 10.27 12.02
CA GLU A 21 38.71 11.72 12.12
C GLU A 21 37.29 12.07 11.66
N THR A 22 36.74 11.35 10.67
CA THR A 22 35.48 11.73 9.99
C THR A 22 34.49 10.59 9.77
N GLY A 23 34.88 9.33 9.97
CA GLY A 23 34.05 8.17 9.62
C GLY A 23 32.73 8.10 10.39
N ILE A 24 32.78 8.29 11.72
CA ILE A 24 31.59 8.25 12.57
C ILE A 24 30.66 9.42 12.26
N ALA A 25 31.19 10.64 12.15
CA ALA A 25 30.40 11.83 11.83
C ALA A 25 29.73 11.71 10.45
N LEU A 26 30.44 11.17 9.46
CA LEU A 26 29.91 10.96 8.11
C LEU A 26 28.82 9.87 8.08
N ALA A 27 28.98 8.79 8.84
CA ALA A 27 27.96 7.76 8.99
C ALA A 27 26.69 8.30 9.69
N VAL A 28 26.85 9.09 10.76
CA VAL A 28 25.74 9.72 11.48
C VAL A 28 25.01 10.72 10.58
N MET A 29 25.73 11.58 9.86
CA MET A 29 25.14 12.52 8.91
C MET A 29 24.40 11.79 7.78
N GLY A 30 24.97 10.71 7.24
CA GLY A 30 24.32 9.87 6.25
C GLY A 30 23.01 9.27 6.77
N MET A 31 23.02 8.74 8.00
CA MET A 31 21.82 8.18 8.63
C MET A 31 20.73 9.23 8.82
N VAL A 32 21.09 10.43 9.28
CA VAL A 32 20.15 11.56 9.47
C VAL A 32 19.54 12.01 8.13
N VAL A 33 20.36 12.14 7.09
CA VAL A 33 19.90 12.54 5.75
C VAL A 33 18.93 11.51 5.17
N VAL A 34 19.25 10.22 5.27
CA VAL A 34 18.36 9.13 4.80
C VAL A 34 17.05 9.16 5.56
N PHE A 35 17.08 9.35 6.88
CA PHE A 35 15.88 9.41 7.71
C PHE A 35 14.98 10.60 7.32
N LEU A 36 15.57 11.79 7.14
CA LEU A 36 14.86 12.97 6.65
C LEU A 36 14.25 12.77 5.26
N ALA A 37 15.02 12.20 4.33
CA ALA A 37 14.54 11.92 2.98
C ALA A 37 13.32 10.97 2.99
N LEU A 38 13.35 9.93 3.84
CA LEU A 38 12.23 9.01 4.00
C LEU A 38 11.01 9.70 4.63
N ILE A 39 11.20 10.54 5.66
CA ILE A 39 10.09 11.32 6.26
C ILE A 39 9.43 12.21 5.21
N VAL A 40 10.22 12.94 4.43
CA VAL A 40 9.69 13.82 3.37
C VAL A 40 8.94 13.02 2.32
N LEU A 41 9.50 11.89 1.87
CA LEU A 41 8.85 11.01 0.90
C LEU A 41 7.51 10.48 1.40
N ILE A 42 7.47 9.97 2.64
CA ILE A 42 6.23 9.47 3.25
C ILE A 42 5.20 10.60 3.37
N THR A 43 5.63 11.80 3.79
CA THR A 43 4.76 12.98 3.92
C THR A 43 4.13 13.35 2.58
N ILE A 44 4.91 13.35 1.49
CA ILE A 44 4.40 13.64 0.14
C ILE A 44 3.37 12.58 -0.28
N ILE A 45 3.65 11.30 -0.08
CA ILE A 45 2.74 10.20 -0.44
C ILE A 45 1.45 10.28 0.40
N SER A 46 1.54 10.60 1.69
CA SER A 46 0.39 10.75 2.58
C SER A 46 -0.43 12.02 2.31
N LEU A 47 0.17 13.06 1.74
CA LEU A 47 -0.53 14.30 1.40
C LEU A 47 -1.34 14.18 0.10
N PHE A 48 -0.96 13.26 -0.79
CA PHE A 48 -1.66 13.00 -2.05
C PHE A 48 -3.17 12.67 -1.90
N PRO A 49 -3.61 11.74 -1.01
CA PRO A 49 -5.04 11.48 -0.80
C PRO A 49 -5.76 12.66 -0.16
N VAL A 50 -5.09 13.44 0.69
CA VAL A 50 -5.67 14.63 1.32
C VAL A 50 -5.88 15.74 0.29
N ALA A 51 -4.91 15.94 -0.61
CA ALA A 51 -5.02 16.90 -1.70
C ALA A 51 -6.19 16.55 -2.65
N MET A 52 -6.35 15.27 -3.01
CA MET A 52 -7.49 14.82 -3.81
C MET A 52 -8.84 15.08 -3.11
N ALA A 53 -8.95 14.78 -1.81
CA ALA A 53 -10.16 15.05 -1.03
C ALA A 53 -10.49 16.55 -0.93
N VAL A 54 -9.48 17.43 -0.93
CA VAL A 54 -9.68 18.88 -0.91
C VAL A 54 -10.10 19.41 -2.28
N ILE A 55 -9.54 18.86 -3.37
CA ILE A 55 -9.89 19.25 -4.75
C ILE A 55 -11.33 18.86 -5.08
N GLU A 56 -11.76 17.66 -4.69
CA GLU A 56 -13.14 17.18 -4.89
C GLU A 56 -14.18 18.04 -4.12
N LYS A 57 -13.75 18.65 -3.01
CA LYS A 57 -14.56 19.59 -2.22
C LYS A 57 -14.64 21.00 -2.82
N ILE A 58 -13.74 21.33 -3.74
CA ILE A 58 -13.61 22.66 -4.38
C ILE A 58 -14.17 22.69 -5.81
N LEU A 59 -14.27 21.54 -6.49
CA LEU A 59 -15.00 21.39 -7.75
C LEU A 59 -16.10 20.32 -7.66
N PRO A 60 -17.27 20.64 -7.08
CA PRO A 60 -18.47 19.84 -7.31
C PRO A 60 -18.94 20.09 -8.75
N GLU A 61 -18.66 19.17 -9.67
CA GLU A 61 -19.34 19.17 -10.98
C GLU A 61 -20.83 18.96 -10.75
N SER A 62 -21.58 20.04 -10.93
CA SER A 62 -23.02 20.09 -10.90
C SER A 62 -23.60 19.35 -12.12
N SER A 63 -24.41 18.33 -11.83
CA SER A 63 -25.72 18.09 -12.44
C SER A 63 -25.80 17.93 -13.96
N HIS A 64 -26.16 16.72 -14.41
CA HIS A 64 -27.21 16.59 -15.44
C HIS A 64 -28.12 15.37 -15.17
N HIS A 65 -29.30 15.67 -14.62
CA HIS A 65 -30.50 14.86 -14.74
C HIS A 65 -31.14 15.04 -16.13
N ALA A 66 -32.01 14.09 -16.47
CA ALA A 66 -33.18 14.17 -17.35
C ALA A 66 -33.09 13.54 -18.75
N ALA A 67 -33.51 12.26 -18.83
CA ALA A 67 -34.58 11.84 -19.74
C ALA A 67 -35.25 10.55 -19.22
N ALA A 68 -36.53 10.65 -18.84
CA ALA A 68 -37.43 9.52 -18.56
C ALA A 68 -38.37 9.33 -19.78
N PRO A 69 -39.25 8.30 -19.87
CA PRO A 69 -39.23 6.94 -19.31
C PRO A 69 -39.55 5.85 -20.38
N LYS A 70 -39.18 4.58 -20.15
CA LYS A 70 -39.91 3.44 -20.75
C LYS A 70 -40.02 2.30 -19.75
N LYS A 71 -41.27 1.91 -19.48
CA LYS A 71 -41.69 0.90 -18.49
C LYS A 71 -41.22 -0.50 -18.90
N THR A 72 -40.48 -1.17 -18.02
CA THR A 72 -40.36 -2.63 -17.92
C THR A 72 -39.97 -2.99 -16.47
N PRO A 73 -40.27 -4.20 -15.98
CA PRO A 73 -40.70 -4.44 -14.60
C PRO A 73 -39.63 -4.18 -13.55
N LYS A 74 -40.06 -3.53 -12.48
CA LYS A 74 -39.37 -3.24 -11.21
C LYS A 74 -38.45 -4.37 -10.72
N PRO A 75 -37.12 -4.19 -10.73
CA PRO A 75 -36.28 -4.75 -9.68
C PRO A 75 -36.57 -3.97 -8.39
N ALA A 76 -36.64 -4.68 -7.26
CA ALA A 76 -36.85 -4.07 -5.95
C ALA A 76 -35.91 -2.87 -5.74
N ALA A 77 -36.46 -1.78 -5.20
CA ALA A 77 -35.69 -0.57 -4.90
C ALA A 77 -34.45 -0.94 -4.07
N PRO A 78 -33.25 -0.46 -4.43
CA PRO A 78 -32.16 -0.47 -3.49
C PRO A 78 -32.60 0.37 -2.31
N VAL A 79 -32.57 -0.25 -1.13
CA VAL A 79 -32.82 0.42 0.14
C VAL A 79 -31.88 1.63 0.19
N ALA A 80 -32.45 2.79 0.47
CA ALA A 80 -31.70 4.04 0.62
C ALA A 80 -30.63 3.88 1.71
N ASP A 81 -29.39 4.14 1.29
CA ASP A 81 -28.44 5.04 1.92
C ASP A 81 -28.32 5.01 3.45
N ASP A 82 -27.43 4.14 3.94
CA ASP A 82 -26.69 4.27 5.21
C ASP A 82 -25.37 3.46 5.09
N GLY A 83 -24.51 3.81 4.12
CA GLY A 83 -23.23 3.11 3.87
C GLY A 83 -23.27 2.02 2.80
N ALA A 84 -24.24 2.10 1.88
CA ALA A 84 -24.38 1.17 0.76
C ALA A 84 -23.26 1.34 -0.27
N ILE A 85 -22.59 0.24 -0.61
CA ILE A 85 -21.57 0.20 -1.67
C ILE A 85 -22.24 0.57 -3.01
N PRO A 86 -21.68 1.51 -3.80
CA PRO A 86 -22.27 1.92 -5.07
C PRO A 86 -22.50 0.72 -6.02
N GLY A 87 -23.59 0.74 -6.78
CA GLY A 87 -23.98 -0.39 -7.64
C GLY A 87 -22.93 -0.81 -8.66
N HIS A 88 -22.13 0.14 -9.18
CA HIS A 88 -21.03 -0.17 -10.10
C HIS A 88 -19.90 -0.94 -9.39
N ILE A 89 -19.61 -0.66 -8.12
CA ILE A 89 -18.62 -1.40 -7.33
C ILE A 89 -19.12 -2.83 -7.06
N LEU A 90 -20.42 -3.01 -6.78
CA LEU A 90 -21.01 -4.35 -6.65
C LEU A 90 -20.89 -5.17 -7.94
N ALA A 91 -21.07 -4.54 -9.11
CA ALA A 91 -20.90 -5.20 -10.40
C ALA A 91 -19.45 -5.65 -10.64
N ILE A 92 -18.48 -4.81 -10.28
CA ILE A 92 -17.05 -5.16 -10.37
C ILE A 92 -16.70 -6.31 -9.41
N ILE A 93 -17.18 -6.27 -8.17
CA ILE A 93 -16.98 -7.35 -7.19
C ILE A 93 -17.62 -8.65 -7.70
N ALA A 94 -18.83 -8.58 -8.26
CA ALA A 94 -19.51 -9.75 -8.82
C ALA A 94 -18.73 -10.36 -10.00
N ALA A 95 -18.18 -9.53 -10.89
CA ALA A 95 -17.34 -9.99 -11.98
C ALA A 95 -16.05 -10.65 -11.48
N ALA A 96 -15.38 -10.04 -10.49
CA ALA A 96 -14.17 -10.60 -9.89
C ALA A 96 -14.42 -11.94 -9.20
N VAL A 97 -15.54 -12.09 -8.49
CA VAL A 97 -15.92 -13.34 -7.82
C VAL A 97 -16.28 -14.42 -8.83
N ALA A 98 -16.96 -14.07 -9.93
CA ALA A 98 -17.30 -15.02 -10.98
C ALA A 98 -16.05 -15.58 -11.71
N GLU A 99 -14.97 -14.80 -11.78
CA GLU A 99 -13.69 -15.24 -12.34
C GLU A 99 -12.87 -16.06 -11.33
N ALA A 100 -12.85 -15.66 -10.06
CA ALA A 100 -12.02 -16.28 -9.04
C ALA A 100 -12.50 -17.69 -8.63
N GLU A 101 -13.79 -17.96 -8.75
CA GLU A 101 -14.42 -19.21 -8.31
C GLU A 101 -14.95 -20.01 -9.50
N PRO A 102 -14.58 -21.30 -9.67
CA PRO A 102 -14.93 -22.10 -10.85
C PRO A 102 -16.41 -22.55 -10.90
N GLY A 103 -17.29 -21.98 -10.07
CA GLY A 103 -18.69 -22.37 -9.95
C GLY A 103 -19.63 -21.19 -9.69
N PRO A 104 -20.95 -21.40 -9.74
CA PRO A 104 -21.92 -20.34 -9.51
C PRO A 104 -21.89 -19.85 -8.05
N VAL A 105 -21.46 -18.60 -7.84
CA VAL A 105 -21.35 -17.97 -6.52
C VAL A 105 -22.44 -16.92 -6.32
N ARG A 106 -23.00 -16.86 -5.11
CA ARG A 106 -23.97 -15.83 -4.70
C ARG A 106 -23.37 -14.95 -3.61
N ILE A 107 -23.30 -13.65 -3.86
CA ILE A 107 -22.91 -12.66 -2.86
C ILE A 107 -24.09 -12.43 -1.90
N VAL A 108 -23.93 -12.82 -0.64
CA VAL A 108 -24.98 -12.73 0.39
C VAL A 108 -24.96 -11.39 1.11
N ARG A 109 -23.76 -10.88 1.43
CA ARG A 109 -23.58 -9.64 2.18
C ARG A 109 -22.31 -8.94 1.73
N THR A 110 -22.40 -7.63 1.55
CA THR A 110 -21.25 -6.75 1.37
C THR A 110 -21.25 -5.71 2.48
N ARG A 111 -20.06 -5.33 2.94
CA ARG A 111 -19.85 -4.36 4.01
C ARG A 111 -18.53 -3.65 3.78
N GLN A 112 -18.51 -2.34 3.97
CA GLN A 112 -17.28 -1.54 4.02
C GLN A 112 -16.49 -1.91 5.29
N LEU A 113 -15.23 -2.30 5.14
CA LEU A 113 -14.36 -2.53 6.29
C LEU A 113 -13.84 -1.20 6.82
N THR A 114 -13.95 -1.00 8.13
CA THR A 114 -13.36 0.17 8.81
C THR A 114 -11.84 0.00 8.96
N THR A 115 -11.09 1.08 9.20
CA THR A 115 -9.62 1.07 9.31
C THR A 115 -9.11 0.09 10.38
N SER A 116 -9.84 -0.06 11.49
CA SER A 116 -9.53 -1.03 12.54
C SER A 116 -9.75 -2.48 12.10
N GLU A 117 -10.72 -2.73 11.21
CA GLU A 117 -11.01 -4.06 10.65
C GLU A 117 -10.05 -4.43 9.51
N LEU A 118 -9.56 -3.42 8.77
CA LEU A 118 -8.51 -3.57 7.77
C LEU A 118 -7.21 -4.11 8.38
N ALA A 119 -6.91 -3.74 9.64
CA ALA A 119 -5.72 -4.24 10.35
C ALA A 119 -5.72 -5.78 10.46
N TRP A 120 -6.88 -6.40 10.69
CA TRP A 120 -7.01 -7.86 10.74
C TRP A 120 -6.78 -8.51 9.36
N THR A 121 -7.31 -7.91 8.29
CA THR A 121 -7.06 -8.41 6.92
C THR A 121 -5.62 -8.22 6.46
N LEU A 122 -4.96 -7.16 6.94
CA LEU A 122 -3.54 -6.90 6.66
C LEU A 122 -2.65 -7.93 7.38
N GLU A 123 -2.91 -8.17 8.67
CA GLU A 123 -2.22 -9.17 9.49
C GLU A 123 -2.41 -10.59 8.95
N GLY A 124 -3.64 -10.95 8.58
CA GLY A 124 -3.94 -12.25 7.96
C GLY A 124 -3.17 -12.46 6.67
N ARG A 125 -3.06 -11.43 5.82
CA ARG A 125 -2.29 -11.47 4.58
C ARG A 125 -0.79 -11.61 4.84
N ILE A 126 -0.26 -10.84 5.80
CA ILE A 126 1.16 -10.94 6.21
C ILE A 126 1.47 -12.36 6.70
N ARG A 127 0.63 -12.95 7.56
CA ARG A 127 0.81 -14.33 8.04
C ARG A 127 0.73 -15.36 6.93
N HIS A 128 -0.21 -15.20 6.00
CA HIS A 128 -0.36 -16.12 4.88
C HIS A 128 0.85 -16.06 3.92
N HIS A 129 1.45 -14.88 3.71
CA HIS A 129 2.69 -14.79 2.94
C HIS A 129 3.92 -15.25 3.73
N ALA A 130 3.93 -15.05 5.06
CA ALA A 130 5.01 -15.50 5.93
C ALA A 130 5.08 -17.03 6.03
N SER A 131 3.94 -17.74 6.02
CA SER A 131 3.92 -19.21 6.08
C SER A 131 4.50 -19.87 4.82
N HIS A 132 4.46 -19.18 3.67
CA HIS A 132 5.09 -19.65 2.43
C HIS A 132 6.58 -19.35 2.34
N ARG A 133 7.14 -18.52 3.25
CA ARG A 133 8.58 -18.41 3.43
C ARG A 133 9.06 -19.54 4.33
N LEU A 134 9.15 -20.74 3.75
CA LEU A 134 10.01 -21.78 4.31
C LEU A 134 11.43 -21.19 4.41
N GLN A 135 11.96 -21.07 5.62
CA GLN A 135 13.39 -20.83 5.80
C GLN A 135 14.11 -21.93 5.00
N THR A 136 14.86 -21.53 3.98
CA THR A 136 15.82 -22.43 3.35
C THR A 136 16.82 -22.81 4.42
N ARG A 137 16.59 -23.95 5.08
CA ARG A 137 17.46 -24.48 6.11
C ARG A 137 18.83 -24.65 5.48
N ASN A 138 19.76 -23.77 5.87
CA ASN A 138 21.13 -23.86 5.43
C ASN A 138 21.77 -25.02 6.21
N ARG A 139 22.07 -26.10 5.48
CA ARG A 139 22.73 -27.37 5.89
C ARG A 139 21.84 -28.45 6.49
#